data_AF-A0A976HKG3-F1
#
_entry.id   AF-A0A976HKG3-F1
#
_cell.length_a   1.000
_cell.length_b   1.000
_cell.length_c   1.000
_cell.angle_alpha   90.00
_cell.angle_beta   90.00
_cell.angle_gamma   90.00
#
_symmetry.space_group_name_H-M   'P 1'
#
loop_
_entity.id
_entity.type
_entity.pdbx_description
1 polymer ?
#
loop_
_entity_poly.entity_id
_entity_poly.type
_entity_poly.pdbx_seq_one_letter_code
_entity_poly.pdbx_strand_id
1 'polypeptide(L)' 'FPEGVLVGAVMKGEKVLKPTGDLRIEAGDVIALFAMAKDVPEVERLLQVSIDFF' A
#
# COMPACT_ATOMS: atom_id res chain seq x y z
N PHE A 1 6.69 2.11 7.33
CA PHE A 1 5.31 2.64 7.29
C PHE A 1 5.20 3.67 8.41
N PRO A 2 4.61 4.86 8.17
CA PRO A 2 4.42 5.87 9.21
C PRO A 2 3.57 5.31 10.38
N GLU A 3 3.80 5.75 11.62
CA GLU A 3 3.11 5.21 12.82
C GLU A 3 1.58 5.31 12.74
N GLY A 4 1.05 6.32 12.05
CA GLY A 4 -0.38 6.56 11.91
C GLY A 4 -1.07 5.78 10.79
N VAL A 5 -0.38 4.81 10.17
CA VAL A 5 -0.85 4.16 8.94
C VAL A 5 -0.95 2.64 9.10
N LEU A 6 -2.11 2.09 8.74
CA LEU A 6 -2.43 0.67 8.83
C LEU A 6 -2.92 0.12 7.48
N VAL A 7 -2.43 -1.06 7.11
CA VAL A 7 -2.90 -1.80 5.94
C VAL A 7 -4.14 -2.60 6.31
N GLY A 8 -5.26 -2.33 5.64
CA GLY A 8 -6.54 -3.01 5.89
C GLY A 8 -6.72 -4.27 5.05
N ALA A 9 -6.46 -4.17 3.74
CA ALA A 9 -6.63 -5.25 2.79
C ALA A 9 -5.78 -5.02 1.53
N VAL A 10 -5.46 -6.11 0.84
CA VAL A 10 -4.81 -6.08 -0.48
C VAL A 10 -5.72 -6.80 -1.47
N MET A 11 -6.08 -6.13 -2.56
CA MET A 11 -6.79 -6.73 -3.68
C MET A 11 -5.78 -7.11 -4.77
N LYS A 12 -5.61 -8.42 -4.98
CA LYS A 12 -4.79 -9.00 -6.04
C LYS A 12 -5.71 -9.51 -7.15
N GLY A 13 -5.81 -8.77 -8.25
CA GLY A 13 -6.81 -9.02 -9.29
C GLY A 13 -8.23 -8.96 -8.71
N GLU A 14 -8.96 -10.07 -8.72
CA GLU A 14 -10.32 -10.15 -8.18
C GLU A 14 -10.39 -10.71 -6.74
N LYS A 15 -9.24 -10.99 -6.11
CA LYS A 15 -9.17 -11.58 -4.77
C LYS A 15 -8.77 -10.57 -3.73
N VAL A 16 -9.56 -10.48 -2.65
CA VAL A 16 -9.20 -9.70 -1.47
C VAL A 16 -8.45 -10.60 -0.48
N LEU A 17 -7.25 -10.16 -0.10
CA LEU A 17 -6.37 -10.84 0.85
C LEU A 17 -6.25 -10.00 2.13
N LYS A 18 -6.31 -10.70 3.27
CA LYS A 18 -5.96 -10.12 4.57
C LYS A 18 -4.44 -9.91 4.60
N PRO A 19 -3.94 -8.73 5.04
CA PRO A 19 -2.52 -8.49 5.14
C PRO A 19 -1.89 -9.40 6.20
N THR A 20 -0.79 -10.05 5.84
CA THR A 20 0.07 -10.84 6.72
C THR A 20 1.51 -10.36 6.56
N GLY A 21 2.38 -10.69 7.52
CA GLY A 21 3.78 -10.22 7.49
C GLY A 21 4.61 -10.75 6.30
N ASP A 22 4.15 -11.84 5.69
CA ASP A 22 4.74 -12.50 4.52
C ASP A 22 4.07 -12.12 3.19
N LEU A 23 2.97 -11.35 3.23
CA LEU A 23 2.25 -10.95 2.03
C LEU A 23 3.11 -10.00 1.18
N ARG A 24 3.42 -10.41 -0.05
CA ARG A 24 4.13 -9.59 -1.04
C ARG A 24 3.17 -8.83 -1.94
N ILE A 25 3.38 -7.52 -2.00
CA ILE A 25 2.68 -6.60 -2.91
C ILE A 25 3.40 -6.63 -4.26
N GLU A 26 2.63 -6.66 -5.34
CA GLU A 26 3.12 -6.68 -6.72
C GLU A 26 2.47 -5.55 -7.52
N ALA A 27 3.03 -5.26 -8.69
CA ALA A 27 2.46 -4.25 -9.59
C ALA A 27 1.04 -4.65 -10.03
N GLY A 28 0.12 -3.69 -9.99
CA GLY A 28 -1.29 -3.90 -10.30
C GLY A 28 -2.16 -4.26 -9.10
N ASP A 29 -1.58 -4.52 -7.93
CA ASP A 29 -2.35 -4.69 -6.69
C ASP A 29 -2.97 -3.37 -6.23
N VAL A 30 -4.16 -3.45 -5.64
CA VAL A 30 -4.83 -2.31 -5.00
C VAL A 30 -4.82 -2.50 -3.49
N ILE A 31 -4.32 -1.52 -2.74
CA ILE A 31 -4.15 -1.62 -1.29
C ILE A 31 -5.09 -0.63 -0.60
N ALA A 32 -5.88 -1.11 0.36
CA ALA A 32 -6.65 -0.27 1.25
C ALA A 32 -5.80 0.11 2.47
N LEU A 33 -5.55 1.41 2.65
CA LEU A 33 -4.79 1.99 3.75
C LEU A 33 -5.68 2.88 4.60
N PHE A 34 -5.52 2.80 5.92
CA PHE A 34 -6.05 3.77 6.87
C PHE A 34 -4.91 4.64 7.34
N ALA A 35 -5.03 5.96 7.18
CA ALA A 35 -4.01 6.93 7.56
C ALA A 35 -4.67 8.17 8.16
N MET A 36 -3.98 8.84 9.09
CA MET A 36 -4.37 10.20 9.47
C MET A 36 -4.14 11.15 8.30
N ALA A 37 -5.00 12.16 8.15
CA ALA A 37 -4.93 13.10 7.02
C ALA A 37 -3.54 13.75 6.85
N LYS A 38 -2.85 14.03 7.96
CA LYS A 38 -1.49 14.60 7.98
C LYS A 38 -0.41 13.66 7.41
N ASP A 39 -0.65 12.35 7.43
CA ASP A 39 0.32 11.32 7.03
C ASP A 39 0.12 10.88 5.57
N VAL A 40 -0.97 11.29 4.91
CA VAL A 40 -1.28 10.97 3.51
C VAL A 40 -0.13 11.32 2.54
N PRO A 41 0.50 12.52 2.62
CA PRO A 41 1.57 12.87 1.68
C PRO A 41 2.79 11.94 1.76
N GLU A 42 3.13 11.49 2.97
CA GLU A 42 4.25 10.57 3.19
C GLU A 42 3.93 9.17 2.66
N VAL A 43 2.68 8.72 2.84
CA VAL A 43 2.21 7.44 2.28
C VAL A 43 2.26 7.44 0.76
N GLU A 44 1.79 8.52 0.11
CA GLU A 44 1.85 8.65 -1.35
C GLU A 44 3.29 8.57 -1.86
N ARG A 45 4.22 9.26 -1.20
CA ARG A 45 5.64 9.23 -1.55
C ARG A 45 6.25 7.83 -1.43
N LEU A 46 5.89 7.06 -0.41
CA LEU A 46 6.39 5.68 -0.23
C LEU A 46 5.89 4.72 -1.30
N LEU A 47 4.71 4.98 -1.88
CA LEU A 47 4.11 4.16 -2.94
C LEU A 47 4.44 4.65 -4.35
N GLN A 48 5.02 5.84 -4.48
CA GLN A 48 5.54 6.30 -5.77
C GLN A 48 6.68 5.40 -6.21
N VAL A 49 6.57 4.88 -7.44
CA VAL A 49 7.66 4.16 -8.10
C VAL A 49 8.64 5.18 -8.66
N SER A 50 9.93 5.04 -8.37
CA SER A 50 10.99 5.79 -9.05
C SER A 50 10.99 5.44 -10.54
N ILE A 51 11.21 6.45 -11.40
CA ILE A 51 11.00 6.46 -12.87
C ILE A 51 11.79 5.37 -13.64
N ASP A 52 12.63 4.56 -13.00
CA ASP A 52 13.56 3.61 -13.62
C ASP A 52 12.93 2.30 -14.16
N PHE A 53 11.63 2.29 -14.47
CA PHE A 53 10.90 1.10 -14.97
C PHE A 53 10.34 1.23 -16.40
N PHE A 54 10.84 2.17 -17.20
CA PHE A 54 10.60 2.20 -18.65
C PHE A 54 11.73 1.52 -19.44
#